data_AF-A0A1Q2CBM4-F1
#
_entry.id   AF-A0A1Q2CBM4-F1
#
_cell.length_a   1.000
_cell.length_b   1.000
_cell.length_c   1.000
_cell.angle_alpha   90.00
_cell.angle_beta   90.00
_cell.angle_gamma   90.00
#
_symmetry.space_group_name_H-M   'P 1'
#
loop_
_entity.id
_entity.type
_entity.pdbx_description
1 polymer ?
#
loop_
_entity_poly.entity_id
_entity_poly.type
_entity_poly.pdbx_seq_one_letter_code
_entity_poly.pdbx_strand_id
1 'polypeptide(L)'
;MTTFLLAMPVHAWADPGTETTDDIQFGIDYTPPSERDEQSPEAQEHIAEALLTYQTVAGLTASDQAAIEAELAELEKDNPEAVVEAREDAAAKRMSRAAAAVPPTARTFVMTHQKQANGYYCGPATASMIAKYKGKSCSQATLAGSTYLKTDANGATKWALKVMAPTLNKIVGTTEYQQIQSPTLASLKASFVNNIGENYLPVAVDTYEYANSAHYNGHPKTKNIGHWIVGHGYSRSGSTLAFHDPAQGVWSGVTVPETFTYSASGFHQWVTTNGIVA
;
A
#
# COMPACT_ATOMS: atom_id res chain seq x y z
N MET A 1 -5.17 27.54 -31.91
CA MET A 1 -6.10 27.78 -30.79
C MET A 1 -6.66 26.43 -30.40
N THR A 2 -6.08 25.82 -29.38
CA THR A 2 -6.44 24.46 -28.96
C THR A 2 -7.20 24.60 -27.65
N THR A 3 -8.50 24.33 -27.72
CA THR A 3 -9.44 24.42 -26.61
C THR A 3 -9.06 23.41 -25.53
N PHE A 4 -8.94 23.90 -24.30
CA PHE A 4 -8.78 23.10 -23.09
C PHE A 4 -9.95 22.12 -22.96
N LEU A 5 -9.65 20.81 -22.88
CA LEU A 5 -10.55 19.83 -22.28
C LEU A 5 -10.55 20.11 -20.77
N LEU A 6 -11.58 20.82 -20.30
CA LEU A 6 -11.88 20.96 -18.88
C LEU A 6 -12.10 19.58 -18.27
N ALA A 7 -11.56 19.38 -17.08
CA ALA A 7 -11.78 18.23 -16.22
C ALA A 7 -13.29 17.97 -16.08
N MET A 8 -13.73 16.77 -16.45
CA MET A 8 -15.11 16.35 -16.21
C MET A 8 -15.27 16.04 -14.71
N PRO A 9 -16.31 16.55 -14.04
CA PRO A 9 -16.58 16.22 -12.65
C PRO A 9 -16.89 14.73 -12.51
N VAL A 10 -16.17 14.08 -11.60
CA VAL A 10 -16.41 12.70 -11.18
C VAL A 10 -17.68 12.71 -10.33
N HIS A 11 -18.65 11.83 -10.57
CA HIS A 11 -19.81 11.67 -9.68
C HIS A 11 -19.77 10.27 -9.09
N ALA A 12 -19.84 10.18 -7.76
CA ALA A 12 -20.12 8.92 -7.09
C ALA A 12 -21.63 8.68 -7.08
N TRP A 13 -22.07 7.47 -7.42
CA TRP A 13 -23.46 7.05 -7.23
C TRP A 13 -23.48 5.71 -6.50
N ALA A 14 -24.56 5.49 -5.75
CA ALA A 14 -24.89 4.21 -5.14
C ALA A 14 -26.14 3.66 -5.83
N ASP A 15 -26.08 2.44 -6.37
CA ASP A 15 -27.27 1.70 -6.80
C ASP A 15 -27.96 1.16 -5.54
N PRO A 16 -29.17 1.60 -5.17
CA PRO A 16 -29.95 0.88 -4.19
C PRO A 16 -30.51 -0.37 -4.88
N GLY A 17 -29.63 -1.32 -5.19
CA GLY A 17 -30.01 -2.61 -5.75
C GLY A 17 -31.14 -3.21 -4.91
N THR A 18 -32.24 -3.55 -5.58
CA THR A 18 -33.34 -4.24 -4.90
C THR A 18 -32.84 -5.61 -4.47
N GLU A 19 -32.78 -5.80 -3.15
CA GLU A 19 -32.54 -7.04 -2.41
C GLU A 19 -31.15 -7.21 -1.77
N THR A 20 -31.16 -7.07 -0.43
CA THR A 20 -30.18 -7.52 0.57
C THR A 20 -28.87 -6.73 0.68
N THR A 21 -28.53 -6.42 1.93
CA THR A 21 -27.65 -5.34 2.41
C THR A 21 -26.14 -5.54 2.22
N ASP A 22 -25.68 -6.35 1.28
CA ASP A 22 -24.25 -6.72 1.21
C ASP A 22 -23.52 -6.39 -0.10
N ASP A 23 -24.16 -5.79 -1.11
CA ASP A 23 -23.49 -5.44 -2.38
C ASP A 23 -23.83 -4.02 -2.86
N ILE A 24 -23.32 -2.99 -2.19
CA ILE A 24 -23.26 -1.63 -2.77
C ILE A 24 -22.07 -1.61 -3.75
N GLN A 25 -22.36 -1.70 -5.05
CA GLN A 25 -21.36 -1.50 -6.10
C GLN A 25 -21.05 -0.01 -6.26
N PHE A 26 -19.82 0.39 -5.92
CA PHE A 26 -19.33 1.74 -6.18
C PHE A 26 -18.72 1.82 -7.59
N GLY A 27 -19.32 2.64 -8.45
CA GLY A 27 -18.84 2.93 -9.80
C GLY A 27 -18.53 4.41 -9.99
N ILE A 28 -17.60 4.71 -10.91
CA ILE A 28 -17.36 6.08 -11.40
C ILE A 28 -18.24 6.29 -12.62
N ASP A 29 -19.18 7.23 -12.54
CA ASP A 29 -20.04 7.62 -13.66
C ASP A 29 -19.57 8.93 -14.30
N TYR A 30 -19.63 8.98 -15.63
CA TYR A 30 -19.26 10.13 -16.46
C TYR A 30 -20.49 10.87 -17.02
N THR A 31 -21.70 10.59 -16.53
CA THR A 31 -22.96 11.23 -16.96
C THR A 31 -22.94 12.75 -16.67
N PRO A 32 -23.25 13.61 -17.66
CA PRO A 32 -23.30 15.06 -17.48
C PRO A 32 -24.34 15.50 -16.44
N PRO A 33 -24.11 16.59 -15.68
CA PRO A 33 -25.04 17.06 -14.65
C PRO A 33 -26.48 17.32 -15.12
N SER A 34 -26.67 17.64 -16.41
CA SER A 34 -27.98 17.87 -17.03
C SER A 34 -28.80 16.60 -17.30
N GLU A 35 -28.19 15.42 -17.15
CA GLU A 35 -28.77 14.11 -17.48
C GLU A 35 -28.90 13.20 -16.24
N ARG A 36 -28.71 13.74 -15.03
CA ARG A 36 -28.78 13.00 -13.77
C ARG A 36 -30.20 13.06 -13.20
N ASP A 37 -30.72 11.92 -12.79
CA ASP A 37 -31.97 11.85 -12.03
C ASP A 37 -31.80 12.56 -10.67
N GLU A 38 -32.86 13.24 -10.19
CA GLU A 38 -32.88 13.81 -8.84
C GLU A 38 -32.60 12.71 -7.81
N GLN A 39 -31.48 12.84 -7.11
CA GLN A 39 -31.06 11.88 -6.08
C GLN A 39 -31.95 12.03 -4.85
N SER A 40 -32.43 10.91 -4.29
CA SER A 40 -33.20 10.96 -3.05
C SER A 40 -32.33 11.50 -1.90
N PRO A 41 -32.95 12.09 -0.85
CA PRO A 41 -32.21 12.55 0.33
C PRO A 41 -31.29 11.48 0.93
N GLU A 42 -31.72 10.21 0.96
CA GLU A 42 -30.91 9.09 1.45
C GLU A 42 -29.70 8.79 0.54
N ALA A 43 -29.85 8.94 -0.78
CA ALA A 43 -28.74 8.76 -1.72
C ALA A 43 -27.69 9.87 -1.56
N GLN A 44 -28.12 11.10 -1.30
CA GLN A 44 -27.23 12.25 -1.07
C GLN A 44 -26.40 12.09 0.22
N GLU A 45 -27.00 11.53 1.28
CA GLU A 45 -26.32 11.19 2.54
C GLU A 45 -25.19 10.18 2.30
N HIS A 46 -25.48 9.06 1.63
CA HIS A 46 -24.47 8.04 1.31
C HIS A 46 -23.35 8.55 0.41
N ILE A 47 -23.64 9.46 -0.52
CA ILE A 47 -22.62 10.09 -1.37
C ILE A 47 -21.72 11.01 -0.53
N ALA A 48 -22.29 11.83 0.37
CA ALA A 48 -21.52 12.67 1.27
C ALA A 48 -20.59 11.85 2.19
N GLU A 49 -21.09 10.74 2.75
CA GLU A 49 -20.29 9.80 3.54
C GLU A 49 -19.14 9.18 2.75
N ALA A 50 -19.39 8.75 1.50
CA ALA A 50 -18.39 8.15 0.63
C ALA A 50 -17.28 9.14 0.26
N LEU A 51 -17.65 10.38 -0.09
CA LEU A 51 -16.72 11.46 -0.43
C LEU A 51 -15.81 11.82 0.75
N LEU A 52 -16.39 12.00 1.94
CA LEU A 52 -15.63 12.31 3.16
C LEU A 52 -14.76 11.14 3.61
N THR A 53 -15.19 9.90 3.38
CA THR A 53 -14.36 8.71 3.59
C THR A 53 -13.19 8.68 2.61
N TYR A 54 -13.42 9.01 1.34
CA TYR A 54 -12.38 9.05 0.31
C TYR A 54 -11.32 10.12 0.60
N GLN A 55 -11.69 11.27 1.18
CA GLN A 55 -10.73 12.29 1.66
C GLN A 55 -9.74 11.78 2.72
N THR A 56 -10.01 10.64 3.37
CA THR A 56 -9.11 10.03 4.35
C THR A 56 -8.08 9.09 3.72
N VAL A 57 -8.17 8.81 2.42
CA VAL A 57 -7.22 7.97 1.68
C VAL A 57 -5.89 8.71 1.51
N ALA A 58 -4.78 8.07 1.89
CA ALA A 58 -3.45 8.62 1.70
C ALA A 58 -3.06 8.64 0.22
N GLY A 59 -2.49 9.75 -0.27
CA GLY A 59 -1.98 9.85 -1.65
C GLY A 59 -2.91 10.55 -2.65
N LEU A 60 -4.02 11.14 -2.20
CA LEU A 60 -4.82 12.04 -3.04
C LEU A 60 -3.99 13.22 -3.54
N THR A 61 -4.14 13.54 -4.82
CA THR A 61 -3.56 14.77 -5.36
C THR A 61 -4.38 15.98 -4.92
N ALA A 62 -3.79 17.18 -4.99
CA ALA A 62 -4.53 18.42 -4.74
C ALA A 62 -5.74 18.58 -5.70
N SER A 63 -5.68 17.98 -6.89
CA SER A 63 -6.80 17.97 -7.85
C SER A 63 -7.94 17.06 -7.38
N ASP A 64 -7.62 15.90 -6.81
CA ASP A 64 -8.64 14.97 -6.30
C ASP A 64 -9.34 15.57 -5.08
N GLN A 65 -8.57 16.23 -4.19
CA GLN A 65 -9.13 16.95 -3.06
C GLN A 65 -10.06 18.09 -3.49
N ALA A 66 -9.67 18.85 -4.50
CA ALA A 66 -10.49 19.94 -5.04
C ALA A 66 -11.78 19.44 -5.71
N ALA A 67 -11.73 18.29 -6.40
CA ALA A 67 -12.91 17.68 -7.01
C ALA A 67 -13.92 17.20 -5.96
N ILE A 68 -13.43 16.54 -4.90
CA ILE A 68 -14.28 16.07 -3.80
C ILE A 68 -14.93 17.25 -3.05
N GLU A 69 -14.18 18.32 -2.79
CA GLU A 69 -14.74 19.49 -2.12
C GLU A 69 -15.78 20.21 -3.01
N ALA A 70 -15.57 20.23 -4.33
CA ALA A 70 -16.56 20.78 -5.25
C ALA A 70 -17.86 19.95 -5.25
N GLU A 71 -17.77 18.63 -5.19
CA GLU A 71 -18.93 17.74 -5.14
C GLU A 71 -19.69 17.86 -3.81
N LEU A 72 -18.98 17.93 -2.67
CA LEU A 72 -19.57 18.23 -1.36
C LEU A 72 -20.24 19.61 -1.34
N ALA A 73 -19.68 20.62 -2.02
CA ALA A 73 -20.25 21.97 -2.07
C ALA A 73 -21.52 22.06 -2.94
N GLU A 74 -21.68 21.19 -3.94
CA GLU A 74 -22.95 21.07 -4.67
C GLU A 74 -23.99 20.33 -3.82
N LEU A 75 -23.61 19.23 -3.17
CA LEU A 75 -24.50 18.49 -2.26
C LEU A 75 -24.98 19.36 -1.08
N GLU A 76 -24.12 20.24 -0.55
CA GLU A 76 -24.47 21.14 0.55
C GLU A 76 -25.52 22.19 0.16
N LYS A 77 -25.64 22.53 -1.13
CA LYS A 77 -26.72 23.41 -1.61
C LYS A 77 -28.08 22.71 -1.61
N ASP A 78 -28.09 21.42 -1.92
CA ASP A 78 -29.31 20.64 -2.10
C ASP A 78 -29.77 19.98 -0.79
N ASN A 79 -28.83 19.53 0.04
CA ASN A 79 -29.09 18.87 1.32
C ASN A 79 -27.98 19.21 2.36
N PRO A 80 -28.05 20.40 2.97
CA PRO A 80 -27.04 20.87 3.92
C PRO A 80 -26.97 20.00 5.18
N GLU A 81 -28.08 19.41 5.62
CA GLU A 81 -28.13 18.58 6.82
C GLU A 81 -27.32 17.29 6.63
N ALA A 82 -27.47 16.62 5.49
CA ALA A 82 -26.71 15.40 5.17
C ALA A 82 -25.18 15.64 5.11
N VAL A 83 -24.75 16.79 4.56
CA VAL A 83 -23.32 17.13 4.51
C VAL A 83 -22.77 17.48 5.90
N VAL A 84 -23.55 18.17 6.75
CA VAL A 84 -23.16 18.47 8.13
C VAL A 84 -23.04 17.20 8.95
N GLU A 85 -24.05 16.33 8.90
CA GLU A 85 -24.05 15.04 9.60
C GLU A 85 -22.87 14.17 9.16
N ALA A 86 -22.66 14.02 7.85
CA ALA A 86 -21.53 13.25 7.34
C ALA A 86 -20.17 13.87 7.73
N ARG A 87 -20.04 15.20 7.81
CA ARG A 87 -18.82 15.89 8.29
C ARG A 87 -18.58 15.62 9.78
N GLU A 88 -19.64 15.66 10.60
CA GLU A 88 -19.56 15.34 12.03
C GLU A 88 -19.21 13.87 12.26
N ASP A 89 -19.79 12.97 11.48
CA ASP A 89 -19.52 11.53 11.53
C ASP A 89 -18.10 11.20 11.06
N ALA A 90 -17.63 11.83 9.98
CA ALA A 90 -16.26 11.71 9.52
C ALA A 90 -15.27 12.29 10.56
N ALA A 91 -15.61 13.41 11.20
CA ALA A 91 -14.81 13.99 12.29
C ALA A 91 -14.79 13.07 13.51
N ALA A 92 -15.92 12.46 13.89
CA ALA A 92 -16.03 11.50 14.97
C ALA A 92 -15.27 10.21 14.67
N LYS A 93 -15.33 9.67 13.44
CA LYS A 93 -14.52 8.52 12.99
C LYS A 93 -13.02 8.86 12.98
N ARG A 94 -12.63 10.07 12.56
CA ARG A 94 -11.24 10.55 12.61
C ARG A 94 -10.76 10.75 14.05
N MET A 95 -11.58 11.31 14.92
CA MET A 95 -11.29 11.47 16.35
C MET A 95 -11.26 10.12 17.06
N SER A 96 -12.15 9.19 16.72
CA SER A 96 -12.14 7.81 17.22
C SER A 96 -10.92 7.06 16.73
N ARG A 97 -10.44 7.26 15.49
CA ARG A 97 -9.20 6.67 14.98
C ARG A 97 -7.95 7.32 15.57
N ALA A 98 -7.99 8.62 15.86
CA ALA A 98 -6.92 9.34 16.54
C ALA A 98 -6.87 9.04 18.05
N ALA A 99 -8.02 8.72 18.68
CA ALA A 99 -8.14 8.35 20.07
C ALA A 99 -7.98 6.82 20.30
N ALA A 100 -8.30 5.99 19.31
CA ALA A 100 -8.04 4.56 19.31
C ALA A 100 -6.62 4.28 18.82
N ALA A 101 -5.71 4.21 19.80
CA ALA A 101 -4.33 3.71 19.73
C ALA A 101 -3.26 4.68 19.15
N VAL A 102 -2.46 5.25 20.05
CA VAL A 102 -1.03 5.41 19.75
C VAL A 102 -0.54 4.03 19.29
N PRO A 103 -0.07 3.85 18.05
CA PRO A 103 0.36 2.55 17.58
C PRO A 103 1.43 2.01 18.52
N PRO A 104 1.45 0.70 18.80
CA PRO A 104 2.34 0.14 19.80
C PRO A 104 3.78 0.53 19.46
N THR A 105 4.58 0.89 20.45
CA THR A 105 5.96 1.35 20.22
C THR A 105 6.86 0.25 19.64
N ALA A 106 6.41 -1.00 19.68
CA ALA A 106 7.00 -2.13 19.00
C ALA A 106 5.93 -3.14 18.59
N ARG A 107 6.15 -3.78 17.43
CA ARG A 107 5.40 -4.96 17.00
C ARG A 107 6.29 -5.79 16.10
N THR A 108 6.19 -7.12 16.20
CA THR A 108 6.93 -8.03 15.32
C THR A 108 6.06 -9.25 15.06
N PHE A 109 5.96 -9.62 13.79
CA PHE A 109 5.27 -10.82 13.36
C PHE A 109 6.21 -12.02 13.41
N VAL A 110 5.68 -13.14 13.89
CA VAL A 110 6.32 -14.45 13.75
C VAL A 110 5.99 -14.95 12.34
N MET A 111 6.98 -14.89 11.45
CA MET A 111 6.85 -15.36 10.07
C MET A 111 7.80 -16.53 9.83
N THR A 112 7.40 -17.46 8.97
CA THR A 112 8.33 -18.50 8.50
C THR A 112 9.20 -17.92 7.40
N HIS A 113 10.51 -17.94 7.59
CA HIS A 113 11.47 -17.60 6.53
C HIS A 113 11.33 -18.55 5.34
N GLN A 114 11.58 -18.02 4.14
CA GLN A 114 11.69 -18.80 2.93
C GLN A 114 12.79 -18.23 2.02
N LYS A 115 13.81 -19.04 1.74
CA LYS A 115 14.84 -18.71 0.74
C LYS A 115 14.24 -18.58 -0.66
N GLN A 116 14.80 -17.70 -1.48
CA GLN A 116 14.47 -17.64 -2.91
C GLN A 116 14.91 -18.93 -3.62
N ALA A 117 14.09 -19.41 -4.56
CA ALA A 117 14.35 -20.66 -5.26
C ALA A 117 15.54 -20.59 -6.23
N ASN A 118 15.86 -19.39 -6.74
CA ASN A 118 16.98 -19.13 -7.64
C ASN A 118 17.46 -17.67 -7.52
N GLY A 119 18.49 -17.28 -8.27
CA GLY A 119 19.17 -15.98 -8.16
C GLY A 119 18.33 -14.73 -8.44
N TYR A 120 17.09 -14.83 -8.95
CA TYR A 120 16.25 -13.69 -9.29
C TYR A 120 14.83 -13.76 -8.69
N TYR A 121 14.60 -14.68 -7.75
CA TYR A 121 13.31 -14.95 -7.11
C TYR A 121 13.10 -14.26 -5.76
N CYS A 122 13.89 -13.25 -5.40
CA CYS A 122 13.72 -12.50 -4.15
C CYS A 122 12.32 -11.88 -4.01
N GLY A 123 11.75 -11.37 -5.12
CA GLY A 123 10.36 -10.85 -5.16
C GLY A 123 9.30 -11.94 -4.87
N PRO A 124 9.26 -13.05 -5.64
CA PRO A 124 8.37 -14.17 -5.35
C PRO A 124 8.52 -14.75 -3.95
N ALA A 125 9.74 -14.86 -3.42
CA ALA A 125 9.98 -15.32 -2.06
C ALA A 125 9.40 -14.35 -1.02
N THR A 126 9.61 -13.05 -1.20
CA THR A 126 9.03 -11.98 -0.37
C THR A 126 7.50 -12.07 -0.35
N ALA A 127 6.87 -12.10 -1.52
CA ALA A 127 5.40 -12.21 -1.62
C ALA A 127 4.86 -13.53 -1.02
N SER A 128 5.58 -14.64 -1.20
CA SER A 128 5.23 -15.95 -0.64
C SER A 128 5.26 -15.95 0.89
N MET A 129 6.29 -15.35 1.50
CA MET A 129 6.37 -15.21 2.96
C MET A 129 5.21 -14.36 3.51
N ILE A 130 4.88 -13.25 2.86
CA ILE A 130 3.75 -12.38 3.25
C ILE A 130 2.42 -13.12 3.12
N ALA A 131 2.19 -13.82 1.99
CA ALA A 131 1.00 -14.63 1.77
C ALA A 131 0.83 -15.68 2.87
N LYS A 132 1.92 -16.39 3.21
CA LYS A 132 1.92 -17.42 4.25
C LYS A 132 1.56 -16.85 5.63
N TYR A 133 2.07 -15.68 5.97
CA TYR A 133 1.69 -15.00 7.21
C TYR A 133 0.20 -14.66 7.26
N LYS A 134 -0.41 -14.31 6.13
CA LYS A 134 -1.86 -14.05 6.02
C LYS A 134 -2.69 -15.32 5.80
N GLY A 135 -2.12 -16.51 6.07
CA GLY A 135 -2.80 -17.79 5.97
C GLY A 135 -3.06 -18.28 4.55
N LYS A 136 -2.36 -17.71 3.55
CA LYS A 136 -2.47 -18.07 2.14
C LYS A 136 -1.24 -18.87 1.70
N SER A 137 -1.42 -19.85 0.83
CA SER A 137 -0.30 -20.64 0.29
C SER A 137 -0.13 -20.32 -1.19
N CYS A 138 0.96 -19.65 -1.53
CA CYS A 138 1.32 -19.34 -2.91
C CYS A 138 2.76 -19.79 -3.17
N SER A 139 2.98 -20.60 -4.21
CA SER A 139 4.34 -20.99 -4.56
C SER A 139 5.10 -19.84 -5.21
N GLN A 140 6.43 -19.80 -5.05
CA GLN A 140 7.26 -18.80 -5.74
C GLN A 140 7.12 -18.88 -7.26
N ALA A 141 7.02 -20.09 -7.83
CA ALA A 141 6.82 -20.28 -9.27
C ALA A 141 5.49 -19.70 -9.75
N THR A 142 4.40 -19.87 -8.98
CA THR A 142 3.12 -19.24 -9.28
C THR A 142 3.22 -17.72 -9.24
N LEU A 143 3.86 -17.17 -8.20
CA LEU A 143 4.03 -15.72 -8.02
C LEU A 143 4.97 -15.09 -9.06
N ALA A 144 5.93 -15.85 -9.58
CA ALA A 144 6.87 -15.41 -10.61
C ALA A 144 6.21 -15.24 -12.00
N GLY A 145 5.05 -15.87 -12.21
CA GLY A 145 4.33 -15.88 -13.48
C GLY A 145 3.77 -14.52 -13.91
N SER A 146 3.25 -14.47 -15.14
CA SER A 146 2.76 -13.26 -15.81
C SER A 146 1.54 -12.59 -15.15
N THR A 147 0.75 -13.37 -14.40
CA THR A 147 -0.45 -12.90 -13.68
C THR A 147 -0.13 -12.17 -12.37
N TYR A 148 1.11 -12.26 -11.89
CA TYR A 148 1.55 -11.70 -10.61
C TYR A 148 2.79 -10.81 -10.82
N LEU A 149 3.98 -11.28 -10.41
CA LEU A 149 5.17 -10.45 -10.33
C LEU A 149 5.93 -10.34 -11.66
N LYS A 150 5.54 -11.10 -12.70
CA LYS A 150 6.18 -11.10 -14.02
C LYS A 150 7.69 -11.36 -13.96
N THR A 151 8.16 -12.01 -12.91
CA THR A 151 9.57 -12.28 -12.63
C THR A 151 10.21 -13.14 -13.71
N ASP A 152 9.52 -14.19 -14.16
CA ASP A 152 10.06 -15.13 -15.16
C ASP A 152 10.35 -14.45 -16.49
N ALA A 153 9.42 -13.61 -16.94
CA ALA A 153 9.57 -12.89 -18.20
C ALA A 153 10.65 -11.80 -18.15
N ASN A 154 11.02 -11.32 -16.96
CA ASN A 154 11.90 -10.16 -16.79
C ASN A 154 13.26 -10.49 -16.18
N GLY A 155 13.46 -11.73 -15.71
CA GLY A 155 14.63 -12.15 -14.95
C GLY A 155 14.78 -11.44 -13.60
N ALA A 156 13.73 -10.78 -13.11
CA ALA A 156 13.62 -10.12 -11.80
C ALA A 156 12.21 -9.53 -11.60
N THR A 157 11.77 -9.37 -10.36
CA THR A 157 10.65 -8.48 -10.01
C THR A 157 11.16 -7.05 -9.97
N LYS A 158 11.13 -6.34 -11.09
CA LYS A 158 11.67 -4.98 -11.16
C LYS A 158 10.72 -3.98 -10.52
N TRP A 159 11.24 -3.07 -9.69
CA TRP A 159 10.49 -1.97 -9.09
C TRP A 159 9.61 -1.19 -10.08
N ALA A 160 10.16 -0.86 -11.26
CA ALA A 160 9.50 -0.10 -12.31
C ALA A 160 8.27 -0.79 -12.92
N LEU A 161 8.11 -2.10 -12.75
CA LEU A 161 6.92 -2.83 -13.25
C LEU A 161 5.67 -2.55 -12.42
N LYS A 162 5.82 -2.03 -11.20
CA LYS A 162 4.73 -1.73 -10.26
C LYS A 162 3.79 -2.91 -9.97
N VAL A 163 4.33 -4.12 -9.96
CA VAL A 163 3.56 -5.37 -9.84
C VAL A 163 3.49 -5.93 -8.42
N MET A 164 4.36 -5.50 -7.50
CA MET A 164 4.39 -6.04 -6.15
C MET A 164 3.12 -5.66 -5.35
N ALA A 165 2.78 -4.37 -5.29
CA ALA A 165 1.56 -3.89 -4.62
C ALA A 165 0.27 -4.57 -5.10
N PRO A 166 -0.06 -4.59 -6.41
CA PRO A 166 -1.27 -5.28 -6.88
C PRO A 166 -1.20 -6.80 -6.67
N THR A 167 -0.01 -7.40 -6.69
CA THR A 167 0.15 -8.83 -6.35
C THR A 167 -0.17 -9.09 -4.88
N LEU A 168 0.37 -8.30 -3.95
CA LEU A 168 0.11 -8.46 -2.53
C LEU A 168 -1.37 -8.22 -2.21
N ASN A 169 -1.96 -7.17 -2.77
CA ASN A 169 -3.39 -6.90 -2.64
C ASN A 169 -4.23 -8.10 -3.12
N LYS A 170 -3.93 -8.64 -4.31
CA LYS A 170 -4.63 -9.80 -4.85
C LYS A 170 -4.48 -11.06 -4.00
N ILE A 171 -3.28 -11.40 -3.54
CA ILE A 171 -3.06 -12.67 -2.81
C ILE A 171 -3.53 -12.60 -1.36
N VAL A 172 -3.48 -11.41 -0.74
CA VAL A 172 -3.92 -11.22 0.65
C VAL A 172 -5.43 -10.94 0.74
N GLY A 173 -6.05 -10.39 -0.32
CA GLY A 173 -7.41 -9.83 -0.24
C GLY A 173 -7.42 -8.39 0.27
N THR A 174 -6.33 -7.66 -0.03
CA THR A 174 -6.01 -6.25 0.23
C THR A 174 -6.57 -5.25 -0.79
N THR A 175 -6.77 -3.98 -0.44
CA THR A 175 -6.48 -2.83 -1.31
C THR A 175 -5.44 -1.88 -0.69
N GLU A 176 -4.95 -2.19 0.51
CA GLU A 176 -4.12 -1.28 1.31
C GLU A 176 -2.68 -1.15 0.83
N TYR A 177 -2.10 -2.16 0.18
CA TYR A 177 -0.71 -2.07 -0.26
C TYR A 177 -0.54 -1.05 -1.37
N GLN A 178 0.32 -0.07 -1.12
CA GLN A 178 0.70 0.98 -2.07
C GLN A 178 2.21 1.01 -2.27
N GLN A 179 2.64 1.37 -3.47
CA GLN A 179 4.05 1.49 -3.78
C GLN A 179 4.54 2.91 -3.47
N ILE A 180 5.44 3.02 -2.51
CA ILE A 180 6.04 4.28 -2.06
C ILE A 180 7.48 4.33 -2.59
N GLN A 181 7.68 5.13 -3.63
CA GLN A 181 8.98 5.43 -4.22
C GLN A 181 9.82 6.31 -3.28
N SER A 182 11.09 5.93 -3.09
CA SER A 182 12.11 6.73 -2.41
C SER A 182 11.58 7.38 -1.11
N PRO A 183 11.00 6.60 -0.18
CA PRO A 183 10.34 7.17 0.99
C PRO A 183 11.32 8.05 1.77
N THR A 184 10.85 9.15 2.34
CA THR A 184 11.64 9.87 3.35
C THR A 184 11.87 8.98 4.58
N LEU A 185 12.85 9.29 5.42
CA LEU A 185 13.04 8.55 6.67
C LEU A 185 11.76 8.54 7.53
N ALA A 186 11.04 9.66 7.59
CA ALA A 186 9.78 9.75 8.30
C ALA A 186 8.71 8.83 7.69
N SER A 187 8.56 8.84 6.36
CA SER A 187 7.62 7.98 5.64
C SER A 187 7.97 6.48 5.78
N LEU A 188 9.26 6.12 5.76
CA LEU A 188 9.71 4.75 6.01
C LEU A 188 9.30 4.28 7.42
N LYS A 189 9.57 5.10 8.45
CA LYS A 189 9.16 4.78 9.83
C LYS A 189 7.66 4.65 9.96
N ALA A 190 6.91 5.63 9.43
CA ALA A 190 5.45 5.63 9.46
C ALA A 190 4.86 4.41 8.74
N SER A 191 5.44 3.99 7.61
CA SER A 191 4.96 2.81 6.88
C SER A 191 5.14 1.52 7.68
N PHE A 192 6.26 1.36 8.39
CA PHE A 192 6.41 0.23 9.31
C PHE A 192 5.45 0.31 10.49
N VAL A 193 5.30 1.48 11.11
CA VAL A 193 4.42 1.66 12.27
C VAL A 193 2.96 1.43 11.90
N ASN A 194 2.47 2.04 10.83
CA ASN A 194 1.07 1.97 10.43
C ASN A 194 0.76 0.58 9.85
N ASN A 195 1.55 0.11 8.88
CA ASN A 195 1.22 -1.13 8.18
C ASN A 195 1.34 -2.35 9.10
N ILE A 196 2.42 -2.44 9.88
CA ILE A 196 2.61 -3.56 10.81
C ILE A 196 1.78 -3.33 12.08
N GLY A 197 1.82 -2.12 12.65
CA GLY A 197 1.25 -1.80 13.96
C GLY A 197 -0.27 -1.72 13.99
N GLU A 198 -0.86 -1.11 12.96
CA GLU A 198 -2.30 -0.83 12.85
C GLU A 198 -2.99 -1.80 11.88
N ASN A 199 -2.43 -2.00 10.68
CA ASN A 199 -3.09 -2.79 9.63
C ASN A 199 -2.79 -4.30 9.70
N TYR A 200 -1.83 -4.72 10.53
CA TYR A 200 -1.39 -6.11 10.64
C TYR A 200 -0.91 -6.70 9.30
N LEU A 201 -0.19 -5.90 8.53
CA LEU A 201 0.37 -6.22 7.22
C LEU A 201 1.91 -6.05 7.23
N PRO A 202 2.67 -7.07 6.79
CA PRO A 202 4.12 -6.92 6.60
C PRO A 202 4.41 -5.98 5.44
N VAL A 203 5.55 -5.31 5.45
CA VAL A 203 6.01 -4.42 4.39
C VAL A 203 6.88 -5.21 3.40
N ALA A 204 6.68 -5.07 2.09
CA ALA A 204 7.66 -5.54 1.11
C ALA A 204 8.62 -4.39 0.77
N VAL A 205 9.92 -4.65 0.77
CA VAL A 205 10.95 -3.61 0.65
C VAL A 205 11.84 -3.95 -0.53
N ASP A 206 11.98 -3.02 -1.48
CA ASP A 206 12.91 -3.14 -2.60
C ASP A 206 14.10 -2.22 -2.34
N THR A 207 15.25 -2.83 -2.16
CA THR A 207 16.51 -2.16 -1.87
C THR A 207 17.43 -2.18 -3.07
N TYR A 208 18.36 -1.22 -3.10
CA TYR A 208 19.47 -1.23 -4.04
C TYR A 208 20.80 -1.01 -3.31
N GLU A 209 21.70 -1.99 -3.41
CA GLU A 209 23.06 -1.95 -2.86
C GLU A 209 24.06 -1.80 -4.00
N TYR A 210 24.83 -0.71 -4.00
CA TYR A 210 25.84 -0.47 -5.03
C TYR A 210 27.12 -1.25 -4.75
N ALA A 211 27.75 -1.76 -5.80
CA ALA A 211 29.06 -2.39 -5.72
C ALA A 211 30.09 -1.44 -5.09
N ASN A 212 30.97 -1.99 -4.29
CA ASN A 212 32.04 -1.32 -3.55
C ASN A 212 31.54 -0.27 -2.54
N SER A 213 30.30 -0.40 -2.08
CA SER A 213 29.71 0.45 -1.04
C SER A 213 29.27 -0.35 0.19
N ALA A 214 28.59 0.31 1.13
CA ALA A 214 28.01 -0.37 2.28
C ALA A 214 26.87 -1.29 1.82
N HIS A 215 26.95 -2.56 2.23
CA HIS A 215 25.93 -3.57 2.02
C HIS A 215 25.35 -3.93 3.37
N TYR A 216 24.04 -4.12 3.45
CA TYR A 216 23.42 -4.58 4.68
C TYR A 216 23.60 -6.08 4.83
N ASN A 217 23.56 -6.54 6.07
CA ASN A 217 23.35 -7.95 6.41
C ASN A 217 24.32 -8.98 5.77
N GLY A 218 25.53 -8.56 5.40
CA GLY A 218 26.57 -9.46 4.92
C GLY A 218 26.54 -9.78 3.42
N HIS A 219 25.77 -9.03 2.61
CA HIS A 219 25.78 -9.21 1.16
C HIS A 219 27.16 -8.97 0.51
N PRO A 220 27.45 -9.60 -0.65
CA PRO A 220 28.74 -9.47 -1.31
C PRO A 220 28.96 -8.05 -1.85
N LYS A 221 29.91 -7.34 -1.23
CA LYS A 221 30.25 -5.95 -1.56
C LYS A 221 30.70 -5.71 -3.01
N THR A 222 31.09 -6.73 -3.76
CA THR A 222 31.60 -6.59 -5.13
C THR A 222 30.51 -6.51 -6.21
N LYS A 223 29.22 -6.54 -5.82
CA LYS A 223 28.09 -6.61 -6.76
C LYS A 223 27.11 -5.46 -6.56
N ASN A 224 26.45 -5.06 -7.65
CA ASN A 224 25.20 -4.31 -7.56
C ASN A 224 24.07 -5.28 -7.29
N ILE A 225 23.23 -4.99 -6.30
CA ILE A 225 22.16 -5.90 -5.86
C ILE A 225 20.87 -5.09 -5.73
N GLY A 226 19.90 -5.38 -6.61
CA GLY A 226 18.51 -5.00 -6.40
C GLY A 226 17.79 -6.15 -5.70
N HIS A 227 17.12 -5.89 -4.57
CA HIS A 227 16.68 -6.96 -3.69
C HIS A 227 15.37 -6.68 -2.98
N TRP A 228 14.45 -7.65 -3.07
CA TRP A 228 13.21 -7.66 -2.30
C TRP A 228 13.37 -8.44 -1.00
N ILE A 229 12.98 -7.82 0.10
CA ILE A 229 12.93 -8.40 1.44
C ILE A 229 11.59 -8.10 2.12
N VAL A 230 11.29 -8.79 3.22
CA VAL A 230 10.08 -8.53 4.02
C VAL A 230 10.45 -7.75 5.27
N GLY A 231 9.84 -6.59 5.50
CA GLY A 231 9.74 -5.95 6.80
C GLY A 231 8.63 -6.58 7.64
N HIS A 232 8.98 -7.27 8.72
CA HIS A 232 8.04 -8.02 9.55
C HIS A 232 7.90 -7.48 10.98
N GLY A 233 8.69 -6.47 11.35
CA GLY A 233 8.57 -5.83 12.65
C GLY A 233 9.26 -4.49 12.75
N TYR A 234 8.94 -3.80 13.84
CA TYR A 234 9.62 -2.59 14.27
C TYR A 234 9.66 -2.52 15.80
N SER A 235 10.59 -1.71 16.31
CA SER A 235 10.59 -1.27 17.70
C SER A 235 10.99 0.21 17.80
N ARG A 236 10.78 0.81 18.98
CA ARG A 236 11.07 2.22 19.26
C ARG A 236 10.36 3.14 18.24
N SER A 237 9.09 2.87 18.00
CA SER A 237 8.21 3.60 17.07
C SER A 237 8.83 3.77 15.68
N GLY A 238 9.26 2.64 15.10
CA GLY A 238 9.88 2.59 13.77
C GLY A 238 11.37 2.93 13.73
N SER A 239 12.01 3.26 14.86
CA SER A 239 13.44 3.60 14.85
C SER A 239 14.36 2.39 14.61
N THR A 240 13.88 1.19 14.94
CA THR A 240 14.53 -0.08 14.58
C THR A 240 13.55 -0.92 13.78
N LEU A 241 14.00 -1.45 12.65
CA LEU A 241 13.22 -2.24 11.71
C LEU A 241 13.72 -3.68 11.73
N ALA A 242 12.83 -4.66 11.54
CA ALA A 242 13.14 -6.09 11.50
C ALA A 242 12.74 -6.68 10.14
N PHE A 243 13.63 -7.49 9.57
CA PHE A 243 13.52 -7.98 8.21
C PHE A 243 13.74 -9.49 8.10
N HIS A 244 13.07 -10.12 7.14
CA HIS A 244 13.40 -11.42 6.59
C HIS A 244 14.05 -11.27 5.22
N ASP A 245 15.19 -11.92 5.02
CA ASP A 245 15.98 -11.84 3.79
C ASP A 245 15.96 -13.17 3.02
N PRO A 246 15.38 -13.25 1.81
CA PRO A 246 15.31 -14.50 1.06
C PRO A 246 16.64 -14.90 0.40
N ALA A 247 17.72 -14.11 0.47
CA ALA A 247 18.97 -14.36 -0.24
C ALA A 247 19.91 -15.42 0.39
N GLN A 248 19.45 -16.11 1.44
CA GLN A 248 20.21 -17.19 2.06
C GLN A 248 20.65 -18.25 1.03
N GLY A 249 21.97 -18.47 0.91
CA GLY A 249 22.55 -19.46 0.02
C GLY A 249 22.57 -19.07 -1.47
N VAL A 250 22.26 -17.81 -1.82
CA VAL A 250 22.32 -17.33 -3.21
C VAL A 250 23.76 -17.22 -3.71
N TRP A 251 24.68 -16.77 -2.85
CA TRP A 251 26.09 -16.58 -3.20
C TRP A 251 26.97 -17.61 -2.49
N SER A 252 27.78 -18.31 -3.28
CA SER A 252 28.77 -19.26 -2.73
C SER A 252 29.78 -18.53 -1.83
N GLY A 253 30.04 -19.10 -0.66
CA GLY A 253 30.99 -18.56 0.32
C GLY A 253 30.52 -17.33 1.10
N VAL A 254 29.25 -16.93 0.96
CA VAL A 254 28.66 -15.80 1.70
C VAL A 254 27.47 -16.30 2.53
N THR A 255 27.49 -15.99 3.82
CA THR A 255 26.39 -16.30 4.74
C THR A 255 25.52 -15.07 4.89
N VAL A 256 24.29 -15.15 4.38
CA VAL A 256 23.24 -14.15 4.62
C VAL A 256 22.29 -14.71 5.68
N PRO A 257 22.10 -14.03 6.82
CA PRO A 257 21.20 -14.51 7.86
C PRO A 257 19.74 -14.35 7.41
N GLU A 258 18.90 -15.29 7.84
CA GLU A 258 17.47 -15.35 7.50
C GLU A 258 16.69 -14.12 7.98
N THR A 259 17.09 -13.59 9.12
CA THR A 259 16.50 -12.40 9.75
C THR A 259 17.57 -11.47 10.25
N PHE A 260 17.28 -10.17 10.22
CA PHE A 260 18.13 -9.16 10.83
C PHE A 260 17.32 -7.95 11.28
N THR A 261 17.93 -7.12 12.12
CA THR A 261 17.38 -5.82 12.51
C THR A 261 18.34 -4.71 12.12
N TYR A 262 17.81 -3.53 11.80
CA TYR A 262 18.62 -2.36 11.45
C TYR A 262 17.99 -1.07 11.97
N SER A 263 18.78 -0.02 12.20
CA SER A 263 18.20 1.30 12.48
C SER A 263 17.52 1.84 11.22
N ALA A 264 16.34 2.45 11.35
CA ALA A 264 15.66 3.01 10.17
C ALA A 264 16.52 4.06 9.45
N SER A 265 17.24 4.90 10.21
CA SER A 265 18.15 5.91 9.65
C SER A 265 19.30 5.30 8.87
N GLY A 266 19.89 4.20 9.36
CA GLY A 266 20.98 3.54 8.67
C GLY A 266 20.51 2.71 7.48
N PHE A 267 19.31 2.14 7.54
CA PHE A 267 18.74 1.33 6.47
C PHE A 267 18.20 2.17 5.31
N HIS A 268 17.73 3.38 5.62
CA HIS A 268 17.05 4.27 4.68
C HIS A 268 17.81 4.50 3.37
N GLN A 269 19.14 4.54 3.41
CA GLN A 269 19.98 4.77 2.22
C GLN A 269 19.68 3.79 1.06
N TRP A 270 19.36 2.53 1.36
CA TRP A 270 19.16 1.50 0.33
C TRP A 270 17.76 1.48 -0.27
N VAL A 271 16.80 2.19 0.32
CA VAL A 271 15.44 2.33 -0.24
C VAL A 271 15.24 3.65 -0.98
N THR A 272 16.31 4.45 -1.15
CA THR A 272 16.23 5.74 -1.85
C THR A 272 16.15 5.62 -3.37
N THR A 273 16.63 4.52 -3.96
CA THR A 273 16.52 4.27 -5.42
C THR A 273 15.16 3.67 -5.80
N ASN A 274 14.69 2.71 -5.00
CA ASN A 274 13.43 2.00 -5.22
C ASN A 274 12.43 2.41 -4.15
N GLY A 275 12.21 1.59 -3.11
CA GLY A 275 11.32 1.98 -2.02
C GLY A 275 10.65 0.81 -1.31
N ILE A 276 9.41 1.03 -0.91
CA ILE A 276 8.61 0.06 -0.15
C ILE A 276 7.22 -0.11 -0.74
N VAL A 277 6.63 -1.27 -0.47
CA VAL A 277 5.22 -1.57 -0.67
C VAL A 277 4.62 -1.82 0.70
N ALA A 278 3.81 -0.85 1.14
CA ALA A 278 3.23 -0.78 2.48
C ALA A 278 1.79 -0.30 2.37
#